data_AF-A0A2H6H9N1-F1
#
_entry.id   AF-A0A2H6H9N1-F1
#
_cell.length_a   1.000
_cell.length_b   1.000
_cell.length_c   1.000
_cell.angle_alpha   90.00
_cell.angle_beta   90.00
_cell.angle_gamma   90.00
#
_symmetry.space_group_name_H-M   'P 1'
#
loop_
_entity.id
_entity.type
_entity.pdbx_description
1 polymer ?
#
loop_
_entity_poly.entity_id
_entity_poly.type
_entity_poly.pdbx_seq_one_letter_code
_entity_poly.pdbx_strand_id
1 'polypeptide(L)' 'MKLAGSITKHRAGIEAALTHGLSNARVESVNTKLRLLTRIAFGFRSPEALVALAMLDLGGLCPPLPGRAAA' A
#
# COMPACT_ATOMS: atom_id res chain seq x y z
N MET A 1 16.69 -1.65 25.82
CA MET A 1 16.59 -2.16 24.42
C MET A 1 15.32 -1.64 23.76
N LYS A 2 15.41 -0.98 22.59
CA LYS A 2 14.26 -0.36 21.90
C LYS A 2 13.24 -1.39 21.39
N LEU A 3 13.70 -2.51 20.85
CA LEU A 3 12.84 -3.57 20.31
C LEU A 3 11.97 -4.21 21.41
N ALA A 4 12.60 -4.70 22.49
CA ALA A 4 11.88 -5.29 23.62
C ALA A 4 10.84 -4.33 24.21
N GLY A 5 11.20 -3.05 24.40
CA GLY A 5 10.26 -2.03 24.86
C GLY A 5 9.07 -1.82 23.92
N SER A 6 9.30 -1.85 22.60
CA SER A 6 8.22 -1.75 21.61
C SER A 6 7.31 -2.97 21.61
N ILE A 7 7.87 -4.18 21.73
CA ILE A 7 7.08 -5.42 21.81
C ILE A 7 6.19 -5.40 23.05
N THR A 8 6.76 -5.05 24.21
CA THR A 8 5.99 -4.94 25.46
C THR A 8 4.89 -3.89 25.34
N LYS A 9 5.18 -2.72 24.75
CA LYS A 9 4.19 -1.65 24.54
C LYS A 9 3.00 -2.10 23.68
N HIS A 10 3.23 -2.94 22.67
CA HIS A 10 2.22 -3.37 21.71
C HIS A 10 1.70 -4.80 21.94
N ARG A 11 1.99 -5.39 23.11
CA ARG A 11 1.76 -6.81 23.42
C ARG A 11 0.31 -7.26 23.19
N ALA A 12 -0.66 -6.48 23.67
CA ALA A 12 -2.08 -6.82 23.53
C ALA A 12 -2.52 -6.94 22.06
N GLY A 13 -2.02 -6.05 21.19
CA GLY A 13 -2.32 -6.10 19.75
C GLY A 13 -1.66 -7.29 19.05
N ILE A 14 -0.43 -7.64 19.45
CA ILE A 14 0.28 -8.82 18.93
C ILE A 14 -0.48 -10.10 19.30
N GLU A 15 -0.91 -10.22 20.56
CA GLU A 15 -1.68 -11.37 21.02
C GLU A 15 -3.01 -11.50 20.28
N ALA A 16 -3.78 -10.40 20.17
CA ALA A 16 -5.02 -10.41 19.39
C ALA A 16 -4.79 -10.81 17.92
N ALA A 17 -3.71 -10.33 17.30
CA ALA A 17 -3.38 -10.71 15.92
C ALA A 17 -3.06 -12.21 15.80
N LEU A 18 -2.35 -12.80 16.76
CA LEU A 18 -2.05 -14.23 16.78
C LEU A 18 -3.32 -15.06 17.04
N THR A 19 -4.13 -14.68 18.03
CA THR A 19 -5.36 -15.39 18.41
C THR A 19 -6.40 -15.39 17.29
N HIS A 20 -6.53 -14.27 16.56
CA HIS A 20 -7.52 -14.12 15.50
C HIS A 20 -6.96 -14.30 14.08
N GLY A 21 -5.68 -14.66 13.94
CA GLY A 21 -5.04 -14.84 12.64
C GLY A 21 -5.02 -13.58 11.77
N LEU A 22 -4.95 -12.39 12.39
CA LEU A 22 -4.93 -11.12 11.66
C LEU A 22 -3.57 -10.95 10.96
N SER A 23 -3.63 -10.67 9.66
CA SER A 23 -2.43 -10.47 8.84
C SER A 23 -2.39 -9.07 8.26
N ASN A 24 -1.24 -8.40 8.41
CA ASN A 24 -0.99 -7.13 7.74
C ASN A 24 -0.50 -7.31 6.28
N ALA A 25 -0.45 -8.54 5.76
CA ALA A 25 0.15 -8.84 4.46
C ALA A 25 -0.45 -8.03 3.30
N ARG A 26 -1.78 -7.81 3.30
CA ARG A 26 -2.45 -7.02 2.27
C ARG A 26 -2.00 -5.56 2.31
N VAL A 27 -1.92 -4.96 3.50
CA VAL A 27 -1.45 -3.58 3.68
C VAL A 27 0.03 -3.46 3.31
N GLU A 28 0.87 -4.40 3.73
CA GLU A 28 2.30 -4.39 3.39
C GLU A 28 2.56 -4.61 1.90
N SER A 29 1.75 -5.43 1.23
CA SER A 29 1.79 -5.59 -0.22
C SER A 29 1.48 -4.27 -0.93
N VAL A 30 0.43 -3.56 -0.50
CA VAL A 30 0.10 -2.21 -1.00
C VAL A 30 1.24 -1.22 -0.73
N ASN A 31 1.78 -1.18 0.48
CA ASN A 31 2.90 -0.29 0.85
C ASN A 31 4.14 -0.56 0.00
N THR A 32 4.44 -1.83 -0.29
CA THR A 32 5.57 -2.22 -1.15
C THR A 32 5.36 -1.71 -2.56
N LYS A 33 4.15 -1.88 -3.11
CA LYS A 33 3.86 -1.40 -4.46
C LYS A 33 3.85 0.13 -4.54
N LEU A 34 3.33 0.82 -3.54
CA LEU A 34 3.41 2.28 -3.47
C LEU A 34 4.86 2.79 -3.51
N ARG A 35 5.79 2.16 -2.78
CA ARG A 35 7.23 2.53 -2.85
C ARG A 35 7.81 2.37 -4.25
N LEU A 36 7.39 1.33 -5.00
CA LEU A 36 7.77 1.16 -6.40
C LEU A 36 7.19 2.28 -7.27
N LEU A 37 5.90 2.56 -7.15
CA LEU A 37 5.24 3.64 -7.91
C LEU A 37 5.88 5.01 -7.62
N THR A 38 6.22 5.31 -6.37
CA THR A 38 6.94 6.53 -6.00
C THR A 38 8.28 6.64 -6.74
N ARG A 39 9.02 5.53 -6.87
CA ARG A 39 10.30 5.53 -7.59
C ARG A 39 10.13 5.79 -9.08
N ILE A 40 9.09 5.22 -9.69
CA ILE A 40 8.73 5.47 -11.09
C ILE A 40 8.34 6.94 -11.29
N ALA A 41 7.65 7.53 -10.30
CA ALA A 41 7.15 8.89 -10.37
C ALA A 41 8.20 9.99 -10.12
N PHE A 42 9.48 9.68 -9.85
CA PHE A 42 10.51 10.72 -9.70
C PHE A 42 10.70 11.60 -10.95
N GLY A 43 10.26 11.13 -12.13
CA GLY A 43 10.23 11.93 -13.37
C GLY A 43 8.93 12.69 -13.60
N PHE A 44 7.96 12.63 -12.69
CA PHE A 44 6.66 13.29 -12.88
C PHE A 44 6.76 14.78 -12.56
N ARG A 45 5.97 15.56 -13.29
CA ARG A 45 5.91 17.02 -13.12
C ARG A 45 5.09 17.44 -11.89
N SER A 46 4.26 16.55 -11.33
CA SER A 46 3.44 16.83 -10.15
C SER A 46 3.16 15.57 -9.32
N PRO A 47 2.94 15.72 -8.00
CA PRO A 47 2.60 14.60 -7.11
C PRO A 47 1.20 14.02 -7.38
N GLU A 48 0.28 14.80 -7.94
CA GLU A 48 -1.07 14.34 -8.31
C GLU A 48 -1.00 13.22 -9.34
N ALA A 49 -0.01 13.26 -10.26
CA ALA A 49 0.21 12.19 -11.22
C ALA A 49 0.59 10.86 -10.56
N LEU A 50 1.34 10.88 -9.44
CA LEU A 50 1.63 9.69 -8.64
C LEU A 50 0.37 9.17 -7.95
N VAL A 51 -0.44 10.06 -7.38
CA VAL A 51 -1.71 9.69 -6.74
C VAL A 51 -2.66 9.04 -7.75
N ALA A 52 -2.79 9.63 -8.93
CA ALA A 52 -3.61 9.07 -10.01
C ALA A 52 -3.11 7.69 -10.46
N LEU A 53 -1.79 7.51 -10.61
CA LEU A 53 -1.19 6.23 -10.94
C LEU A 53 -1.46 5.17 -9.86
N ALA A 54 -1.30 5.53 -8.58
CA ALA A 54 -1.60 4.64 -7.46
C ALA A 54 -3.09 4.25 -7.42
N MET A 55 -4.00 5.21 -7.64
CA MET A 55 -5.44 4.93 -7.70
C MET A 55 -5.83 4.03 -8.88
N LEU A 56 -5.17 4.17 -10.03
CA LEU A 56 -5.40 3.32 -11.20
C LEU A 56 -4.93 1.87 -10.97
N ASP A 57 -3.78 1.69 -10.31
CA ASP A 57 -3.17 0.36 -10.13
C ASP A 57 -3.61 -0.37 -8.85
N LEU A 58 -3.92 0.37 -7.78
CA LEU A 58 -4.26 -0.17 -6.45
C LEU A 58 -5.67 0.19 -5.96
N GLY A 59 -6.29 1.24 -6.52
CA GLY A 59 -7.57 1.78 -6.05
C GLY A 59 -8.80 0.99 -6.50
N GLY A 60 -8.63 -0.05 -7.34
CA GLY A 60 -9.73 -0.84 -7.88
C GLY A 60 -10.63 -0.09 -8.87
N LEU A 61 -10.22 1.12 -9.30
CA LEU A 61 -10.90 1.87 -10.34
C LEU A 61 -10.61 1.23 -11.70
N CYS A 62 -11.65 1.07 -12.51
CA CYS A 62 -11.53 0.60 -13.89
C CYS A 62 -12.07 1.67 -14.86
N PRO A 63 -11.42 2.84 -14.97
CA PRO A 63 -11.86 3.86 -15.91
C PRO A 63 -11.62 3.38 -17.35
N PRO A 64 -12.45 3.80 -18.32
CA PRO A 64 -12.19 3.52 -19.72
C PRO A 64 -10.85 4.15 -20.12
N LEU A 65 -9.93 3.31 -20.61
CA LEU A 65 -8.59 3.76 -20.94
C LEU A 65 -8.55 4.32 -22.37
N PRO A 66 -7.96 5.52 -22.58
CA PRO A 66 -7.82 6.10 -23.91
C PRO A 66 -7.10 5.12 -24.85
N GLY A 67 -7.65 4.89 -26.05
CA GLY A 67 -7.07 3.98 -27.04
C GLY A 67 -7.23 2.49 -26.73
N ARG A 68 -7.91 2.12 -25.64
CA ARG A 68 -8.32 0.74 -25.32
C ARG A 68 -9.85 0.67 -25.22
N ALA A 69 -10.53 1.09 -26.28
CA ALA A 69 -11.99 0.93 -26.35
C ALA A 69 -12.33 -0.55 -26.14
N ALA A 70 -13.37 -0.82 -25.34
CA ALA A 70 -13.95 -2.14 -25.23
C ALA A 70 -14.39 -2.57 -26.64
N ALA A 71 -13.95 -3.76 -27.06
CA ALA A 71 -14.53 -4.43 -28.22
C ALA A 71 -16.02 -4.69 -27.95
#